data_AF-A0A067CTA1-F1
#
_entry.id   AF-A0A067CTA1-F1
#
_cell.length_a   1.000
_cell.length_b   1.000
_cell.length_c   1.000
_cell.angle_alpha   90.00
_cell.angle_beta   90.00
_cell.angle_gamma   90.00
#
_symmetry.space_group_name_H-M   'P 1'
#
loop_
_entity.id
_entity.type
_entity.pdbx_description
1 polymer ?
#
loop_
_entity_poly.entity_id
_entity_poly.type
_entity_poly.pdbx_seq_one_letter_code
_entity_poly.pdbx_strand_id
1 'polypeptide(L)'
;MALCKSKAGHGRSYAAPFGITAEYAHPAETLILGLGTFLGPLLLTRHLLTLWVWMVVRIMQSIDSHSGYDLPFALTSWLPFWGGPVHHDYHHEKFDCNYASFFTIWDWVFGTDVQFREAQHIKYTTGKSSWSDAFYKLGLASYVKDTDAKKAKTA
;
A
#
# COMPACT_ATOMS: atom_id res chain seq x y z
N MET A 1 14.17 21.07 -8.85
CA MET A 1 13.19 21.45 -9.90
C MET A 1 13.45 20.56 -11.11
N ALA A 2 12.75 19.42 -11.22
CA ALA A 2 12.97 18.45 -12.31
C ALA A 2 11.63 18.04 -12.91
N LEU A 3 11.31 18.72 -14.01
CA LEU A 3 10.66 18.26 -15.24
C LEU A 3 9.53 17.21 -15.13
N CYS A 4 8.31 17.74 -15.04
CA CYS A 4 7.14 17.16 -15.70
C CYS A 4 7.30 17.32 -17.23
N LYS A 5 7.29 16.21 -17.99
CA LYS A 5 7.00 16.20 -19.42
C LYS A 5 6.05 15.05 -19.77
N SER A 6 4.80 15.45 -20.05
CA SER A 6 4.02 15.16 -21.27
C SER A 6 3.64 13.70 -21.59
N LYS A 7 2.35 13.37 -21.49
CA LYS A 7 1.39 13.42 -22.63
C LYS A 7 -0.06 13.23 -22.16
N ALA A 8 -0.92 14.09 -22.66
CA ALA A 8 -2.36 14.10 -22.42
C ALA A 8 -3.09 13.14 -23.36
N GLY A 9 -4.06 12.40 -22.82
CA GLY A 9 -5.06 11.62 -23.55
C GLY A 9 -6.07 11.05 -22.56
N HIS A 10 -7.26 11.67 -22.49
CA HIS A 10 -8.42 11.26 -21.68
C HIS A 10 -8.25 11.27 -20.14
N GLY A 11 -8.47 12.45 -19.54
CA GLY A 11 -9.37 12.54 -18.38
C GLY A 11 -8.96 12.00 -17.01
N ARG A 12 -7.72 11.58 -16.76
CA ARG A 12 -7.17 11.50 -15.39
C ARG A 12 -5.76 12.06 -15.34
N SER A 13 -5.66 13.36 -15.13
CA SER A 13 -4.43 14.00 -14.65
C SER A 13 -4.11 13.37 -13.29
N TYR A 14 -2.96 12.72 -13.15
CA TYR A 14 -2.53 12.02 -11.94
C TYR A 14 -2.91 12.80 -10.66
N ALA A 15 -3.97 12.34 -10.00
CA ALA A 15 -4.29 12.76 -8.65
C ALA A 15 -3.27 12.04 -7.76
N ALA A 16 -2.13 12.67 -7.51
CA ALA A 16 -1.24 12.19 -6.48
C ALA A 16 -2.06 12.12 -5.18
N PRO A 17 -2.20 10.95 -4.54
CA PRO A 17 -2.92 10.85 -3.29
C PRO A 17 -2.30 11.84 -2.31
N PHE A 18 -3.15 12.65 -1.67
CA PHE A 18 -2.73 13.62 -0.67
C PHE A 18 -3.30 13.17 0.67
N GLY A 19 -2.43 12.95 1.65
CA GLY A 19 -2.77 12.24 2.89
C GLY A 19 -3.99 12.79 3.64
N ILE A 20 -4.22 14.11 3.63
CA ILE A 20 -5.40 14.71 4.30
C ILE A 20 -6.68 14.50 3.50
N THR A 21 -6.62 14.42 2.18
CA THR A 21 -7.77 14.15 1.32
C THR A 21 -8.04 12.65 1.14
N ALA A 22 -7.23 11.77 1.74
CA ALA A 22 -7.41 10.32 1.66
C ALA A 22 -8.79 9.87 2.17
N GLU A 23 -9.40 10.63 3.09
CA GLU A 23 -10.72 10.33 3.66
C GLU A 23 -11.88 10.93 2.85
N TYR A 24 -11.60 11.67 1.76
CA TYR A 24 -12.66 12.24 0.92
C TYR A 24 -13.24 11.15 0.01
N ALA A 25 -14.40 10.63 0.40
CA ALA A 25 -15.13 9.61 -0.34
C ALA A 25 -16.63 9.96 -0.43
N HIS A 26 -17.33 9.32 -1.36
CA HIS A 26 -18.78 9.46 -1.44
C HIS A 26 -19.42 8.94 -0.14
N PRO A 27 -20.49 9.56 0.41
CA PRO A 27 -21.05 9.16 1.70
C PRO A 27 -21.39 7.66 1.82
N ALA A 28 -21.83 7.05 0.72
CA ALA A 28 -22.08 5.60 0.68
C ALA A 28 -20.79 4.76 0.84
N GLU A 29 -19.70 5.17 0.20
CA GLU A 29 -18.39 4.52 0.33
C GLU A 29 -17.87 4.69 1.75
N THR A 30 -18.00 5.90 2.33
CA THR A 30 -17.65 6.17 3.73
C THR A 30 -18.41 5.27 4.69
N LEU A 31 -19.70 5.02 4.47
CA LEU A 31 -20.49 4.11 5.32
C LEU A 31 -20.02 2.67 5.21
N ILE A 32 -19.76 2.18 3.99
CA ILE A 32 -19.32 0.79 3.76
C ILE A 32 -17.92 0.56 4.35
N LEU A 33 -16.98 1.46 4.07
CA LEU A 33 -15.61 1.40 4.61
C LEU A 33 -15.59 1.65 6.13
N GLY A 34 -16.46 2.53 6.60
CA GLY A 34 -16.68 2.82 8.01
C GLY A 34 -17.12 1.57 8.77
N LEU A 35 -18.09 0.81 8.25
CA LEU A 35 -18.52 -0.45 8.88
C LEU A 35 -17.35 -1.40 9.11
N GLY A 36 -16.50 -1.63 8.11
CA GLY A 36 -15.29 -2.46 8.28
C GLY A 36 -14.32 -1.90 9.33
N THR A 37 -14.15 -0.57 9.38
CA THR A 37 -13.28 0.12 10.34
C THR A 37 -13.79 0.03 11.77
N PHE A 38 -15.12 0.07 11.96
CA PHE A 38 -15.75 0.08 13.28
C PHE A 38 -16.13 -1.30 13.80
N LEU A 39 -16.34 -2.29 12.93
CA LEU A 39 -16.84 -3.62 13.33
C LEU A 39 -15.96 -4.29 14.38
N GLY A 40 -14.63 -4.27 14.20
CA GLY A 40 -13.69 -4.84 15.16
C GLY A 40 -13.79 -4.21 16.55
N PRO A 41 -13.57 -2.89 16.69
CA PRO A 41 -13.73 -2.20 17.97
C PRO A 41 -15.11 -2.36 18.60
N LEU A 42 -16.19 -2.27 17.82
CA LEU A 42 -17.55 -2.41 18.35
C LEU A 42 -17.82 -3.80 18.94
N LEU A 43 -17.18 -4.84 18.40
CA LEU A 43 -17.31 -6.21 18.91
C LEU A 43 -16.38 -6.49 20.11
N LEU A 44 -15.21 -5.85 20.16
CA LEU A 44 -14.12 -6.23 21.06
C LEU A 44 -13.87 -5.24 22.21
N THR A 45 -14.35 -4.01 22.12
CA THR A 45 -14.20 -3.01 23.20
C THR A 45 -15.54 -2.40 23.62
N ARG A 46 -15.63 -2.07 24.90
CA ARG A 46 -16.76 -1.33 25.50
C ARG A 46 -16.36 0.06 25.98
N HIS A 47 -15.07 0.40 25.89
CA HIS A 47 -14.54 1.68 26.38
C HIS A 47 -14.42 2.68 25.25
N LEU A 48 -15.07 3.83 25.42
CA LEU A 48 -15.04 4.92 24.44
C LEU A 48 -13.60 5.38 24.15
N LEU A 49 -12.73 5.40 25.15
CA LEU A 49 -11.31 5.75 24.96
C LEU A 49 -10.61 4.82 23.95
N THR A 50 -10.84 3.51 24.02
CA THR A 50 -10.26 2.56 23.06
C THR A 50 -10.74 2.82 21.63
N LEU A 51 -12.02 3.19 21.47
CA LEU A 51 -12.55 3.58 20.17
C LEU A 51 -11.86 4.84 19.63
N TRP A 52 -11.65 5.87 20.46
CA TRP A 52 -10.93 7.08 20.05
C TRP A 52 -9.48 6.80 19.65
N VAL A 53 -8.77 6.01 20.46
CA VAL A 53 -7.39 5.60 20.15
C VAL A 53 -7.34 4.82 18.82
N TRP A 54 -8.28 3.91 18.62
CA TRP A 54 -8.39 3.18 17.35
C TRP A 54 -8.60 4.12 16.16
N MET A 55 -9.52 5.09 16.28
CA MET A 55 -9.78 6.05 15.20
C MET A 55 -8.57 6.91 14.87
N VAL A 56 -7.81 7.36 15.88
CA VAL A 56 -6.56 8.09 15.66
C VAL A 56 -5.57 7.23 14.88
N VAL A 57 -5.37 5.97 15.29
CA VAL A 57 -4.47 5.05 14.58
C VAL A 57 -4.91 4.83 13.13
N ARG A 58 -6.21 4.67 12.89
CA ARG A 58 -6.78 4.48 11.55
C ARG A 58 -6.55 5.68 10.63
N ILE A 59 -6.81 6.89 11.12
CA ILE A 59 -6.60 8.12 10.36
C ILE A 59 -5.10 8.33 10.09
N MET A 60 -4.25 8.11 11.10
CA MET A 60 -2.80 8.24 10.93
C MET A 60 -2.25 7.27 9.88
N GLN A 61 -2.74 6.02 9.85
CA GLN A 61 -2.35 5.07 8.80
C GLN A 61 -2.83 5.50 7.42
N SER A 62 -4.05 6.02 7.32
CA SER A 62 -4.61 6.47 6.04
C SER A 62 -3.76 7.60 5.46
N ILE A 63 -3.41 8.57 6.30
CA ILE A 63 -2.50 9.67 5.95
C ILE A 63 -1.13 9.12 5.53
N ASP A 64 -0.56 8.19 6.29
CA ASP A 64 0.74 7.56 6.01
C ASP A 64 0.76 6.92 4.60
N SER A 65 -0.26 6.10 4.31
CA SER A 65 -0.39 5.33 3.06
C SER A 65 -0.70 6.19 1.84
N HIS A 66 -1.15 7.42 2.03
CA HIS A 66 -1.50 8.39 0.97
C HIS A 66 -0.61 9.64 1.01
N SER A 67 0.46 9.63 1.81
CA SER A 67 1.37 10.78 1.91
C SER A 67 2.29 10.88 0.69
N GLY A 68 2.55 9.75 0.02
CA GLY A 68 3.59 9.61 -1.00
C GLY A 68 5.02 9.65 -0.44
N TYR A 69 5.20 9.68 0.88
CA TYR A 69 6.50 9.77 1.55
C TYR A 69 6.77 8.54 2.42
N ASP A 70 7.74 7.72 2.02
CA ASP A 70 8.25 6.64 2.86
C ASP A 70 9.35 7.18 3.80
N LEU A 71 8.94 7.66 4.97
CA LEU A 71 9.82 8.29 5.95
C LEU A 71 10.41 7.26 6.91
N PRO A 72 11.67 7.40 7.36
CA PRO A 72 12.32 6.43 8.25
C PRO A 72 11.70 6.34 9.66
N PHE A 73 10.80 7.28 10.00
CA PHE A 73 10.06 7.32 11.26
C PHE A 73 8.55 7.12 11.06
N ALA A 74 8.11 6.83 9.83
CA ALA A 74 6.72 6.49 9.55
C ALA A 74 6.34 5.16 10.24
N LEU A 75 5.03 4.94 10.41
CA LEU A 75 4.49 3.71 11.02
C LEU A 75 4.96 2.44 10.26
N THR A 76 5.19 2.57 8.95
CA THR A 76 5.87 1.57 8.10
C THR A 76 7.18 1.06 8.67
N SER A 77 7.95 1.93 9.30
CA SER A 77 9.30 1.61 9.79
C SER A 77 9.28 0.86 11.12
N TRP A 78 8.13 0.83 11.82
CA TRP A 78 8.00 0.24 13.15
C TRP A 78 7.48 -1.19 13.09
N LEU A 79 6.61 -1.51 12.13
CA LEU A 79 6.01 -2.83 11.97
C LEU A 79 6.53 -3.49 10.69
N PRO A 80 7.16 -4.67 10.78
CA PRO A 80 7.91 -5.22 9.66
C PRO A 80 7.03 -5.79 8.54
N PHE A 81 5.71 -5.82 8.70
CA PHE A 81 4.74 -6.29 7.70
C PHE A 81 3.75 -5.18 7.31
N TRP A 82 4.11 -3.91 7.54
CA TRP A 82 3.29 -2.75 7.19
C TRP A 82 3.57 -2.31 5.75
N GLY A 83 2.52 -2.20 4.92
CA GLY A 83 2.64 -1.90 3.49
C GLY A 83 3.13 -0.49 3.20
N GLY A 84 2.50 0.51 3.82
CA GLY A 84 2.88 1.92 3.64
C GLY A 84 2.52 2.53 2.29
N PRO A 85 3.03 3.75 2.02
CA PRO A 85 2.70 4.48 0.81
C PRO A 85 3.19 3.78 -0.45
N VAL A 86 4.36 3.15 -0.45
CA VAL A 86 4.89 2.49 -1.66
C VAL A 86 4.03 1.29 -2.09
N HIS A 87 3.54 0.49 -1.14
CA HIS A 87 2.65 -0.63 -1.40
C HIS A 87 1.28 -0.15 -1.90
N HIS A 88 0.74 0.87 -1.24
CA HIS A 88 -0.58 1.40 -1.51
C HIS A 88 -0.63 2.24 -2.80
N ASP A 89 0.39 3.03 -3.10
CA ASP A 89 0.50 3.76 -4.37
C ASP A 89 0.58 2.80 -5.57
N TYR A 90 1.22 1.63 -5.40
CA TYR A 90 1.24 0.61 -6.44
C TYR A 90 -0.16 0.04 -6.70
N HIS A 91 -0.98 -0.13 -5.66
CA HIS A 91 -2.40 -0.47 -5.81
C HIS A 91 -3.14 0.60 -6.63
N HIS A 92 -2.93 1.89 -6.35
CA HIS A 92 -3.54 2.98 -7.14
C HIS A 92 -2.97 3.12 -8.56
N GLU A 93 -1.82 2.51 -8.85
CA GLU A 93 -1.27 2.46 -10.20
C GLU A 93 -1.91 1.33 -11.03
N LYS A 94 -2.14 0.15 -10.42
CA LYS A 94 -2.54 -1.08 -11.14
C LYS A 94 -4.00 -1.51 -10.91
N PHE A 95 -4.55 -1.25 -9.73
CA PHE A 95 -5.91 -1.58 -9.27
C PHE A 95 -6.29 -3.07 -9.20
N ASP A 96 -5.40 -3.99 -9.56
CA ASP A 96 -5.63 -5.43 -9.62
C ASP A 96 -4.68 -6.26 -8.72
N CYS A 97 -4.03 -5.60 -7.76
CA CYS A 97 -3.07 -6.20 -6.81
C CYS A 97 -3.02 -5.39 -5.50
N ASN A 98 -2.26 -5.85 -4.51
CA ASN A 98 -1.98 -5.12 -3.26
C ASN A 98 -3.26 -4.64 -2.55
N TYR A 99 -4.19 -5.54 -2.24
CA TYR A 99 -5.50 -5.20 -1.70
C TYR A 99 -5.47 -4.84 -0.20
N ALA A 100 -4.47 -5.30 0.53
CA ALA A 100 -4.40 -5.03 1.96
C ALA A 100 -4.03 -3.56 2.21
N SER A 101 -4.89 -2.87 2.95
CA SER A 101 -4.67 -1.46 3.30
C SER A 101 -3.58 -1.26 4.36
N PHE A 102 -3.32 -2.27 5.20
CA PHE A 102 -2.40 -2.17 6.36
C PHE A 102 -1.23 -3.13 6.25
N PHE A 103 -1.55 -4.42 6.37
CA PHE A 103 -0.58 -5.47 6.59
C PHE A 103 -0.45 -6.29 5.33
N THR A 104 0.78 -6.45 4.84
CA THR A 104 1.09 -7.22 3.64
C THR A 104 0.86 -8.72 3.80
N ILE A 105 0.55 -9.18 5.01
CA ILE A 105 0.31 -10.59 5.35
C ILE A 105 -0.72 -11.22 4.43
N TRP A 106 -1.88 -10.57 4.24
CA TRP A 106 -2.96 -11.14 3.43
C TRP A 106 -2.62 -11.14 1.95
N ASP A 107 -1.98 -10.08 1.45
CA ASP A 107 -1.53 -10.07 0.06
C ASP A 107 -0.46 -11.14 -0.20
N TRP A 108 0.42 -11.38 0.76
CA TRP A 108 1.41 -12.45 0.69
C TRP A 108 0.76 -13.84 0.71
N VAL A 109 -0.21 -14.08 1.59
CA VAL A 109 -0.95 -15.36 1.68
C VAL A 109 -1.70 -15.67 0.39
N PHE A 110 -2.36 -14.66 -0.20
CA PHE A 110 -3.15 -14.83 -1.42
C PHE A 110 -2.37 -14.58 -2.72
N GLY A 111 -1.10 -14.17 -2.63
CA GLY A 111 -0.23 -13.92 -3.78
C GLY A 111 -0.60 -12.68 -4.60
N THR A 112 -1.35 -11.74 -4.02
CA THR A 112 -1.79 -10.51 -4.69
C THR A 112 -0.75 -9.40 -4.68
N ASP A 113 0.41 -9.61 -4.03
CA ASP A 113 1.57 -8.69 -4.05
C ASP A 113 2.77 -9.17 -4.90
N VAL A 114 2.65 -10.28 -5.64
CA VAL A 114 3.77 -10.87 -6.40
C VAL A 114 4.37 -9.90 -7.41
N GLN A 115 3.53 -9.21 -8.18
CA GLN A 115 3.96 -8.24 -9.20
C GLN A 115 4.65 -7.02 -8.57
N PHE A 116 4.12 -6.57 -7.43
CA PHE A 116 4.72 -5.49 -6.65
C PHE A 116 6.10 -5.89 -6.12
N ARG A 117 6.22 -7.08 -5.52
CA ARG A 117 7.49 -7.61 -5.00
C ARG A 117 8.54 -7.78 -6.09
N GLU A 118 8.15 -8.24 -7.27
CA GLU A 118 9.03 -8.30 -8.44
C GLU A 118 9.55 -6.91 -8.84
N ALA A 119 8.65 -5.92 -8.93
CA ALA A 119 9.03 -4.54 -9.25
C ALA A 119 10.00 -3.94 -8.21
N GLN A 120 9.82 -4.23 -6.92
CA GLN A 120 10.75 -3.81 -5.87
C GLN A 120 12.08 -4.57 -5.93
N HIS A 121 12.07 -5.87 -6.25
CA HIS A 121 13.27 -6.67 -6.40
C HIS A 121 14.15 -6.16 -7.55
N ILE A 122 13.57 -5.79 -8.69
CA ILE A 122 14.29 -5.18 -9.81
C ILE A 122 14.94 -3.85 -9.40
N LYS A 123 14.24 -3.02 -8.61
CA LYS A 123 14.84 -1.77 -8.09
C LYS A 123 16.03 -2.06 -7.19
N TYR A 124 15.90 -3.05 -6.31
CA TYR A 124 16.98 -3.49 -5.42
C TYR A 124 18.22 -3.96 -6.20
N THR A 125 18.05 -4.85 -7.19
CA THR A 125 19.18 -5.38 -7.99
C THR A 125 19.82 -4.34 -8.90
N THR A 126 19.06 -3.32 -9.32
CA THR A 126 19.58 -2.21 -10.13
C THR A 126 20.16 -1.05 -9.30
N GLY A 127 20.23 -1.20 -7.97
CA GLY A 127 20.79 -0.19 -7.07
C GLY A 127 19.91 1.06 -6.90
N LYS A 128 18.62 0.98 -7.26
CA LYS A 128 17.63 2.04 -7.01
C LYS A 128 17.02 1.85 -5.61
N SER A 129 16.42 2.91 -5.07
CA SER A 129 15.64 2.78 -3.84
C SER A 129 14.50 1.78 -4.02
N SER A 130 14.41 0.83 -3.09
CA SER A 130 13.43 -0.25 -3.10
C SER A 130 12.75 -0.36 -1.74
N TRP A 131 11.47 -0.68 -1.75
CA TRP A 131 10.73 -1.03 -0.55
C TRP A 131 10.93 -2.50 -0.19
N SER A 132 10.88 -2.85 1.10
CA SER A 132 10.94 -4.24 1.57
C SER A 132 10.29 -4.42 2.94
N ASP A 133 9.64 -5.57 3.14
CA ASP A 133 9.07 -6.02 4.42
C ASP A 133 9.83 -7.23 4.99
N ALA A 134 9.34 -7.76 6.12
CA ALA A 134 9.88 -8.96 6.75
C ALA A 134 9.85 -10.16 5.81
N PHE A 135 8.78 -10.36 5.03
CA PHE A 135 8.70 -11.48 4.11
C PHE A 135 9.83 -11.43 3.07
N TYR A 136 10.14 -10.25 2.54
CA TYR A 136 11.28 -10.06 1.65
C TYR A 136 12.61 -10.31 2.35
N LYS A 137 12.84 -9.72 3.52
CA LYS A 137 14.09 -9.83 4.28
C LYS A 137 14.38 -11.26 4.76
N LEU A 138 13.34 -12.04 5.03
CA LEU A 138 13.43 -13.44 5.45
C LEU A 138 13.48 -14.41 4.26
N GLY A 139 13.40 -13.93 3.02
CA GLY A 139 13.42 -14.77 1.81
C GLY A 139 12.13 -15.57 1.59
N LEU A 140 11.03 -15.19 2.25
CA LEU A 140 9.70 -15.81 2.12
C LEU A 140 8.83 -15.14 1.05
N ALA A 141 9.27 -13.99 0.54
CA ALA A 141 8.57 -13.26 -0.51
C ALA A 141 8.54 -14.06 -1.81
N SER A 142 7.34 -14.17 -2.38
CA SER A 142 7.15 -14.69 -3.74
C SER A 142 7.33 -13.55 -4.74
N TYR A 143 8.19 -13.73 -5.74
CA TYR A 143 8.35 -12.87 -6.92
C TYR A 143 8.74 -13.74 -8.11
N VAL A 144 8.31 -13.36 -9.31
CA VAL A 144 8.75 -14.06 -10.53
C VAL A 144 10.25 -13.80 -10.69
N LYS A 145 11.06 -14.86 -10.74
CA LYS A 145 12.50 -14.72 -10.99
C LYS A 145 12.70 -14.39 -12.47
N ASP A 146 13.64 -13.50 -12.77
CA ASP A 146 13.99 -13.00 -14.12
C ASP A 146 14.17 -14.09 -15.20
N THR A 147 14.46 -15.33 -14.77
CA THR A 147 14.54 -16.51 -15.63
C THR A 147 13.22 -16.87 -16.31
N ASP A 148 12.08 -16.62 -15.67
CA ASP A 148 10.75 -16.98 -16.20
C ASP A 148 10.10 -15.85 -17.01
N ALA A 149 10.36 -14.58 -16.66
CA ALA A 149 9.88 -13.41 -17.40
C ALA A 149 10.48 -13.31 -18.81
N LYS A 150 11.75 -13.71 -18.99
CA LYS A 150 12.38 -13.85 -20.31
C LYS A 150 11.79 -15.00 -21.11
N LYS A 151 11.41 -16.10 -20.46
CA LYS A 151 10.79 -17.26 -21.10
C LYS A 151 9.37 -16.96 -21.60
N ALA A 152 8.60 -16.16 -20.86
CA ALA A 152 7.26 -15.73 -21.24
C ALA A 152 7.21 -14.69 -22.38
N LYS A 153 8.29 -13.93 -22.60
CA LYS A 153 8.39 -12.96 -23.72
C LYS A 153 8.98 -13.56 -25.00
N THR A 154 9.45 -14.80 -24.96
CA THR A 154 10.10 -15.49 -26.10
C THR A 154 9.28 -16.68 -26.60
N ALA A 155 8.06 -16.87 -26.07
CA ALA A 155 7.06 -17.84 -26.53
C ALA A 155 5.91 -17.08 -27.20
#